data_AF-F4Q082-F1
#
_entry.id   AF-F4Q082-F1
#
_cell.length_a   1.000
_cell.length_b   1.000
_cell.length_c   1.000
_cell.angle_alpha   90.00
_cell.angle_beta   90.00
_cell.angle_gamma   90.00
#
_symmetry.space_group_name_H-M   'P 1'
#
loop_
_entity.id
_entity.type
_entity.pdbx_description
1 polymer ?
#
loop_
_entity_poly.entity_id
_entity_poly.type
_entity_poly.pdbx_seq_one_letter_code
_entity_poly.pdbx_strand_id
1 'polypeptide(L)'
;MKLLLLLSIIFLFTTIIIASINHDPNNEKNPSFYLIEKDERKCPKPKCGGYFISMLNEMGGEKTYVSELSTDPKLNGPMEIAEGRQMIGYGYTNRPSSRHYMEMVVIKIFISIQITISKNPHAQYYMIDSTKCLKPPCPMVTHLLNQGTDSHIKSIKNPFMSIPNIDEEWMTSRLYGMDDLHSIVQMTENDKKYTMTGMFIQVPDPIIPCPKVQDKCHGKEINVYSLDSNRCPVWMHCTMPTNCHVPMPKCQDGWDLHSFPSHPNGCLKYYCNPDFITPSPKIKSN
;
A
#
# COMPACT_ATOMS: atom_id res chain seq x y z
N MET A 1 55.03 13.80 -17.78
CA MET A 1 54.04 13.45 -16.73
C MET A 1 52.73 14.22 -16.85
N LYS A 2 52.73 15.57 -16.97
CA LYS A 2 51.49 16.37 -17.09
C LYS A 2 50.58 16.03 -18.29
N LEU A 3 51.16 15.67 -19.45
CA LEU A 3 50.40 15.33 -20.66
C LEU A 3 49.66 13.99 -20.55
N LEU A 4 50.26 12.98 -19.90
CA LEU A 4 49.64 11.67 -19.66
C LEU A 4 48.43 11.77 -18.71
N LEU A 5 48.52 12.65 -17.71
CA LEU A 5 47.44 12.87 -16.75
C LEU A 5 46.23 13.57 -17.41
N LEU A 6 46.49 14.51 -18.32
CA LEU A 6 45.44 15.20 -19.09
C LEU A 6 44.70 14.24 -20.05
N LEU A 7 45.44 13.38 -20.75
CA LEU A 7 44.86 12.37 -21.65
C LEU A 7 44.01 11.34 -20.90
N SER A 8 44.43 10.92 -19.70
CA SER A 8 43.64 10.01 -18.84
C SER A 8 42.32 10.62 -18.40
N ILE A 9 42.30 11.92 -18.07
CA ILE A 9 41.08 12.62 -17.66
C ILE A 9 40.13 12.74 -18.85
N ILE A 10 40.63 13.08 -20.04
CA ILE A 10 39.81 13.17 -21.26
C ILE A 10 39.18 11.81 -21.59
N PHE A 11 39.92 10.71 -21.48
CA PHE A 11 39.38 9.36 -21.68
C PHE A 11 38.30 8.96 -20.66
N LEU A 12 38.45 9.41 -19.41
CA LEU A 12 37.45 9.17 -18.37
C LEU A 12 36.15 9.95 -18.64
N PHE A 13 36.28 11.21 -19.10
CA PHE A 13 35.10 12.02 -19.44
C PHE A 13 34.42 11.54 -20.73
N THR A 14 35.16 11.11 -21.75
CA THR A 14 34.54 10.59 -22.98
C THR A 14 33.85 9.25 -22.77
N THR A 15 34.37 8.38 -21.90
CA THR A 15 33.71 7.10 -21.56
C THR A 15 32.42 7.31 -20.75
N ILE A 16 32.40 8.29 -19.84
CA ILE A 16 31.17 8.66 -19.10
C ILE A 16 30.11 9.25 -20.06
N ILE A 17 30.51 10.11 -21.01
CA ILE A 17 29.58 10.72 -21.98
C ILE A 17 29.01 9.65 -22.92
N ILE A 18 29.83 8.71 -23.43
CA ILE A 18 29.35 7.65 -24.33
C ILE A 18 28.43 6.67 -23.59
N ALA A 19 28.69 6.38 -22.31
CA ALA A 19 27.82 5.54 -21.49
C ALA A 19 26.43 6.18 -21.27
N SER A 20 26.34 7.51 -21.19
CA SER A 20 25.05 8.22 -21.05
C SER A 20 24.25 8.32 -22.35
N ILE A 21 24.86 8.21 -23.53
CA ILE A 21 24.16 8.37 -24.82
C ILE A 21 23.45 7.08 -25.29
N ASN A 22 23.85 5.91 -24.77
CA ASN A 22 23.19 4.64 -25.10
C ASN A 22 21.96 4.34 -24.24
N HIS A 23 21.52 5.28 -23.39
CA HIS A 23 20.22 5.16 -22.77
C HIS A 23 19.16 5.44 -23.83
N ASP A 24 18.62 4.39 -24.46
CA ASP A 24 17.51 4.51 -25.41
C ASP A 24 16.28 5.06 -24.66
N PRO A 25 15.92 6.35 -24.85
CA PRO A 25 14.80 6.96 -24.15
C PRO A 25 13.46 6.35 -24.60
N ASN A 26 13.44 5.58 -25.70
CA ASN A 26 12.23 4.91 -26.18
C ASN A 26 12.01 3.53 -25.53
N ASN A 27 12.96 3.05 -24.72
CA ASN A 27 12.84 1.77 -24.03
C ASN A 27 12.71 1.93 -22.50
N GLU A 28 12.61 3.16 -22.00
CA GLU A 28 12.29 3.41 -20.60
C GLU A 28 10.80 3.12 -20.38
N LYS A 29 10.54 1.95 -19.80
CA LYS A 29 9.19 1.50 -19.53
C LYS A 29 8.61 2.31 -18.38
N ASN A 30 7.76 3.27 -18.71
CA ASN A 30 7.08 4.09 -17.72
C ASN A 30 6.08 3.23 -16.93
N PRO A 31 6.29 3.02 -15.62
CA PRO A 31 5.36 2.26 -14.80
C PRO A 31 4.01 2.96 -14.70
N SER A 32 2.94 2.17 -14.68
CA SER A 32 1.54 2.62 -14.59
C SER A 32 0.79 1.77 -13.56
N PHE A 33 -0.41 2.22 -13.18
CA PHE A 33 -1.29 1.47 -12.28
C PHE A 33 -2.25 0.58 -13.08
N TYR A 34 -2.34 -0.68 -12.68
CA TYR A 34 -3.21 -1.68 -13.30
C TYR A 34 -4.07 -2.36 -12.24
N LEU A 35 -5.36 -2.54 -12.54
CA LEU A 35 -6.18 -3.52 -11.84
C LEU A 35 -5.69 -4.92 -12.25
N ILE A 36 -5.47 -5.79 -11.27
CA ILE A 36 -5.01 -7.16 -11.47
C ILE A 36 -6.12 -8.12 -11.08
N GLU A 37 -6.51 -8.98 -12.01
CA GLU A 37 -7.48 -10.05 -11.79
C GLU A 37 -6.85 -11.40 -12.13
N LYS A 38 -7.07 -12.41 -11.28
CA LYS A 38 -6.59 -13.78 -11.54
C LYS A 38 -7.37 -14.40 -12.71
N ASP A 39 -6.66 -15.09 -13.59
CA ASP A 39 -7.28 -15.83 -14.68
C ASP A 39 -7.72 -17.23 -14.23
N GLU A 40 -9.03 -17.39 -13.99
CA GLU A 40 -9.65 -18.64 -13.52
C GLU A 40 -9.88 -19.69 -14.64
N ARG A 41 -9.47 -19.42 -15.89
CA ARG A 41 -9.62 -20.38 -16.99
C ARG A 41 -8.72 -21.60 -16.78
N LYS A 42 -9.24 -22.80 -17.07
CA LYS A 42 -8.51 -24.07 -16.97
C LYS A 42 -7.97 -24.51 -18.33
N CYS A 43 -6.67 -24.38 -18.55
CA CYS A 43 -5.96 -24.76 -19.77
C CYS A 43 -4.43 -24.84 -19.51
N PRO A 44 -3.60 -25.30 -20.46
CA PRO A 44 -2.17 -25.43 -20.25
C PRO A 44 -1.45 -24.08 -20.05
N LYS A 45 -0.66 -23.94 -18.98
CA LYS A 45 0.29 -22.81 -18.79
C LYS A 45 1.27 -22.77 -19.98
N PRO A 46 1.60 -21.58 -20.55
CA PRO A 46 1.30 -20.22 -20.09
C PRO A 46 0.10 -19.57 -20.82
N LYS A 47 -0.87 -20.34 -21.33
CA LYS A 47 -2.02 -19.77 -22.06
C LYS A 47 -3.16 -19.28 -21.15
N CYS A 48 -3.23 -19.80 -19.93
CA CYS A 48 -4.13 -19.35 -18.88
C CYS A 48 -3.57 -19.72 -17.50
N GLY A 49 -4.32 -19.40 -16.44
CA GLY A 49 -3.88 -19.51 -15.05
C GLY A 49 -2.89 -18.42 -14.65
N GLY A 50 -2.77 -17.37 -15.49
CA GLY A 50 -2.02 -16.16 -15.20
C GLY A 50 -2.94 -15.09 -14.65
N TYR A 51 -2.86 -13.88 -15.21
CA TYR A 51 -3.62 -12.73 -14.76
C TYR A 51 -4.13 -11.92 -15.96
N PHE A 52 -5.26 -11.25 -15.76
CA PHE A 52 -5.70 -10.16 -16.59
C PHE A 52 -5.36 -8.85 -15.91
N ILE A 53 -4.76 -7.94 -16.66
CA ILE A 53 -4.46 -6.59 -16.20
C ILE A 53 -5.23 -5.58 -17.05
N SER A 54 -5.76 -4.54 -16.41
CA SER A 54 -6.38 -3.41 -17.10
C SER A 54 -5.88 -2.11 -16.49
N MET A 55 -5.43 -1.18 -17.33
CA MET A 55 -4.93 0.10 -16.87
C MET A 55 -6.04 0.87 -16.15
N LEU A 56 -5.73 1.46 -15.00
CA LEU A 56 -6.73 2.24 -14.25
C LEU A 56 -7.09 3.52 -15.00
N ASN A 57 -8.37 3.91 -14.91
CA ASN A 57 -8.95 5.12 -15.52
C ASN A 57 -8.84 5.20 -17.06
N GLU A 58 -8.57 4.09 -17.74
CA GLU A 58 -8.60 4.03 -19.20
C GLU A 58 -10.02 3.70 -19.69
N MET A 59 -10.63 4.61 -20.45
CA MET A 59 -11.96 4.42 -21.01
C MET A 59 -11.98 3.24 -21.99
N GLY A 60 -12.75 2.20 -21.67
CA GLY A 60 -12.83 1.01 -22.50
C GLY A 60 -11.56 0.16 -22.52
N GLY A 61 -10.67 0.35 -21.52
CA GLY A 61 -9.39 -0.34 -21.44
C GLY A 61 -9.52 -1.85 -21.61
N GLU A 62 -8.83 -2.39 -22.62
CA GLU A 62 -8.83 -3.82 -22.91
C GLU A 62 -8.08 -4.57 -21.81
N LYS A 63 -8.63 -5.72 -21.40
CA LYS A 63 -7.93 -6.63 -20.49
C LYS A 63 -6.77 -7.29 -21.22
N THR A 64 -5.56 -7.02 -20.78
CA THR A 64 -4.35 -7.66 -21.30
C THR A 64 -4.03 -8.89 -20.46
N TYR A 65 -3.85 -10.05 -21.12
CA TYR A 65 -3.39 -11.25 -20.43
C TYR A 65 -1.88 -11.20 -20.19
N VAL A 66 -1.47 -11.45 -18.95
CA VAL A 66 -0.07 -11.69 -18.56
C VAL A 66 0.03 -13.06 -17.91
N SER A 67 1.04 -13.82 -18.32
CA SER A 67 1.21 -15.20 -17.87
C SER A 67 1.72 -15.32 -16.43
N GLU A 68 2.39 -14.28 -15.94
CA GLU A 68 2.97 -14.20 -14.60
C GLU A 68 3.15 -12.75 -14.16
N LEU A 69 3.22 -12.58 -12.84
CA LEU A 69 3.61 -11.34 -12.19
C LEU A 69 5.03 -11.54 -11.65
N SER A 70 5.98 -10.76 -12.15
CA SER A 70 7.35 -10.73 -11.66
C SER A 70 7.45 -9.68 -10.56
N THR A 71 7.62 -10.12 -9.32
CA THR A 71 7.57 -9.26 -8.13
C THR A 71 8.87 -9.37 -7.32
N ASP A 72 9.18 -8.35 -6.52
CA ASP A 72 10.18 -8.50 -5.45
C ASP A 72 9.72 -9.64 -4.51
N PRO A 73 10.61 -10.56 -4.07
CA PRO A 73 10.26 -11.64 -3.15
C PRO A 73 9.50 -11.19 -1.89
N LYS A 74 9.70 -9.96 -1.42
CA LYS A 74 8.97 -9.36 -0.29
C LYS A 74 7.47 -9.20 -0.55
N LEU A 75 7.05 -9.19 -1.81
CA LEU A 75 5.66 -9.04 -2.25
C LEU A 75 4.94 -10.38 -2.46
N ASN A 76 5.65 -11.52 -2.43
CA ASN A 76 5.05 -12.84 -2.71
C ASN A 76 3.98 -13.24 -1.67
N GLY A 77 4.25 -13.03 -0.38
CA GLY A 77 3.31 -13.34 0.69
C GLY A 77 1.99 -12.58 0.57
N PRO A 78 2.00 -11.24 0.46
CA PRO A 78 0.78 -10.47 0.28
C PRO A 78 -0.11 -10.90 -0.90
N MET A 79 0.48 -11.39 -2.01
CA MET A 79 -0.29 -11.84 -3.17
C MET A 79 -1.09 -13.12 -2.92
N GLU A 80 -0.56 -14.04 -2.11
CA GLU A 80 -1.28 -15.26 -1.74
C GLU A 80 -2.47 -14.96 -0.83
N ILE A 81 -2.32 -13.97 0.05
CA ILE A 81 -3.36 -13.56 1.01
C ILE A 81 -4.46 -12.71 0.34
N ALA A 82 -4.21 -12.19 -0.87
CA ALA A 82 -5.18 -11.40 -1.63
C ALA A 82 -6.29 -12.24 -2.29
N GLU A 83 -6.40 -13.54 -1.99
CA GLU A 83 -7.44 -14.40 -2.58
C GLU A 83 -8.85 -13.86 -2.28
N GLY A 84 -9.65 -13.68 -3.34
CA GLY A 84 -10.99 -13.10 -3.24
C GLY A 84 -11.04 -11.57 -3.12
N ARG A 85 -9.88 -10.88 -3.08
CA ARG A 85 -9.79 -9.41 -3.03
C ARG A 85 -9.40 -8.83 -4.39
N GLN A 86 -9.68 -7.55 -4.58
CA GLN A 86 -9.19 -6.81 -5.74
C GLN A 86 -7.76 -6.32 -5.46
N MET A 87 -6.91 -6.41 -6.47
CA MET A 87 -5.52 -5.95 -6.39
C MET A 87 -5.25 -4.86 -7.43
N ILE A 88 -4.44 -3.89 -7.06
CA ILE A 88 -3.85 -2.93 -7.97
C ILE A 88 -2.34 -3.12 -7.93
N GLY A 89 -1.71 -3.25 -9.10
CA GLY A 89 -0.26 -3.26 -9.25
C GLY A 89 0.24 -1.99 -9.90
N TYR A 90 1.29 -1.40 -9.34
CA TYR A 90 2.10 -0.38 -10.00
C TYR A 90 3.30 -1.05 -10.64
N GLY A 91 3.48 -0.90 -11.95
CA GLY A 91 4.50 -1.64 -12.69
C GLY A 91 4.41 -1.45 -14.19
N TYR A 92 5.06 -2.32 -14.95
CA TYR A 92 5.05 -2.28 -16.42
C TYR A 92 5.00 -3.68 -17.02
N THR A 93 4.57 -3.78 -18.26
CA THR A 93 4.58 -5.05 -19.00
C THR A 93 5.95 -5.32 -19.62
N ASN A 94 6.33 -6.58 -19.66
CA ASN A 94 7.54 -7.04 -20.31
C ASN A 94 7.23 -8.24 -21.21
N ARG A 95 7.95 -8.33 -22.32
CA ARG A 95 7.94 -9.49 -23.20
C ARG A 95 9.39 -9.95 -23.33
N PRO A 96 9.87 -10.86 -22.46
CA PRO A 96 11.23 -11.34 -22.50
C PRO A 96 11.53 -11.94 -23.89
N SER A 97 12.68 -11.64 -24.48
CA SER A 97 13.05 -12.15 -25.81
C SER A 97 13.07 -13.68 -25.89
N SER A 98 13.29 -14.36 -24.76
CA SER A 98 13.31 -15.81 -24.63
C SER A 98 11.92 -16.46 -24.53
N ARG A 99 10.85 -15.66 -24.34
CA ARG A 99 9.49 -16.15 -24.03
C ARG A 99 8.48 -15.51 -24.98
N HIS A 100 7.59 -16.32 -25.54
CA HIS A 100 6.51 -15.82 -26.42
C HIS A 100 5.31 -15.22 -25.66
N TYR A 101 5.43 -15.01 -24.35
CA TYR A 101 4.35 -14.52 -23.49
C TYR A 101 4.73 -13.19 -22.82
N MET A 102 3.69 -12.49 -22.38
CA MET A 102 3.82 -11.25 -21.62
C MET A 102 3.86 -11.56 -20.12
N GLU A 103 4.70 -10.85 -19.40
CA GLU A 103 4.74 -10.80 -17.94
C GLU A 103 4.50 -9.35 -17.49
N MET A 104 4.01 -9.16 -16.26
CA MET A 104 3.97 -7.84 -15.63
C MET A 104 5.04 -7.79 -14.55
N VAL A 105 5.96 -6.83 -14.65
CA VAL A 105 6.90 -6.53 -13.57
C VAL A 105 6.20 -5.59 -12.59
N VAL A 106 5.94 -6.07 -11.38
CA VAL A 106 5.19 -5.34 -10.35
C VAL A 106 6.16 -4.75 -9.32
N ILE A 107 6.08 -3.43 -9.15
CA ILE A 107 6.94 -2.65 -8.25
C ILE A 107 6.25 -2.44 -6.89
N LYS A 108 4.96 -2.07 -6.91
CA LYS A 108 4.13 -1.91 -5.70
C LYS A 108 2.81 -2.66 -5.89
N ILE A 109 2.26 -3.21 -4.81
CA ILE A 109 0.94 -3.87 -4.80
C ILE A 109 0.05 -3.17 -3.78
N PHE A 110 -1.22 -3.00 -4.13
CA PHE A 110 -2.26 -2.48 -3.27
C PHE A 110 -3.42 -3.48 -3.23
N ILE A 111 -3.91 -3.79 -2.03
CA ILE A 111 -4.99 -4.77 -1.82
C ILE A 111 -6.22 -4.07 -1.27
N SER A 112 -7.41 -4.42 -1.78
CA SER A 112 -8.66 -3.85 -1.31
C SER A 112 -8.96 -4.20 0.15
N ILE A 113 -9.29 -3.18 0.93
CA ILE A 113 -9.73 -3.34 2.33
C ILE A 113 -11.02 -4.15 2.42
N GLN A 114 -11.95 -3.92 1.49
CA GLN A 114 -13.16 -4.71 1.36
C GLN A 114 -12.89 -6.01 0.58
N ILE A 115 -13.57 -7.07 0.98
CA ILE A 115 -13.62 -8.32 0.21
C ILE A 115 -14.39 -8.09 -1.11
N THR A 116 -15.52 -7.38 -1.04
CA THR A 116 -16.32 -7.05 -2.22
C THR A 116 -16.40 -5.54 -2.40
N ILE A 117 -15.82 -5.05 -3.50
CA ILE A 117 -15.99 -3.67 -3.93
C ILE A 117 -17.20 -3.58 -4.86
N SER A 118 -18.03 -2.54 -4.65
CA SER A 118 -19.14 -2.24 -5.53
C SER A 118 -18.63 -1.95 -6.94
N LYS A 119 -19.10 -2.71 -7.93
CA LYS A 119 -18.78 -2.47 -9.35
C LYS A 119 -19.58 -1.27 -9.83
N ASN A 120 -19.03 -0.07 -9.65
CA ASN A 120 -19.58 1.15 -10.24
C ASN A 120 -18.78 1.51 -11.50
N PRO A 121 -19.38 1.48 -12.71
CA PRO A 121 -18.69 1.77 -13.96
C PRO A 121 -18.22 3.22 -14.08
N HIS A 122 -18.74 4.13 -13.25
CA HIS A 122 -18.34 5.53 -13.21
C HIS A 122 -17.29 5.83 -12.14
N ALA A 123 -16.88 4.83 -11.36
CA ALA A 123 -15.90 5.06 -10.32
C ALA A 123 -14.48 5.14 -10.90
N GLN A 124 -13.73 6.12 -10.44
CA GLN A 124 -12.35 6.37 -10.85
C GLN A 124 -11.40 6.14 -9.68
N TYR A 125 -10.13 5.92 -9.99
CA TYR A 125 -9.08 5.64 -9.01
C TYR A 125 -8.18 6.85 -8.80
N TYR A 126 -7.93 7.19 -7.55
CA TYR A 126 -7.16 8.36 -7.16
C TYR A 126 -6.17 8.03 -6.05
N MET A 127 -5.11 8.83 -5.98
CA MET A 127 -4.39 9.07 -4.72
C MET A 127 -4.83 10.43 -4.15
N ILE A 128 -4.78 10.58 -2.84
CA ILE A 128 -5.16 11.82 -2.16
C ILE A 128 -3.97 12.34 -1.37
N ASP A 129 -3.62 13.59 -1.63
CA ASP A 129 -2.60 14.32 -0.92
C ASP A 129 -3.25 15.38 -0.03
N SER A 130 -2.87 15.38 1.25
CA SER A 130 -3.24 16.46 2.15
C SER A 130 -2.14 17.50 2.19
N THR A 131 -2.50 18.74 1.88
CA THR A 131 -1.56 19.85 2.04
C THR A 131 -1.50 20.26 3.51
N LYS A 132 -0.30 20.44 4.06
CA LYS A 132 -0.13 21.04 5.39
C LYS A 132 -0.67 22.47 5.34
N CYS A 133 -1.63 22.78 6.21
CA CYS A 133 -2.21 24.11 6.30
C CYS A 133 -2.18 24.65 7.74
N LEU A 134 -2.08 25.97 7.90
CA LEU A 134 -2.04 26.61 9.22
C LEU A 134 -3.41 26.59 9.93
N LYS A 135 -4.51 26.54 9.18
CA LYS A 135 -5.88 26.56 9.71
C LYS A 135 -6.76 25.56 8.96
N PRO A 136 -7.41 24.60 9.65
CA PRO A 136 -8.32 23.64 9.03
C PRO A 136 -9.60 24.31 8.50
N PRO A 137 -10.32 23.70 7.54
CA PRO A 137 -9.96 22.44 6.85
C PRO A 137 -8.85 22.65 5.83
N CYS A 138 -7.86 21.74 5.81
CA CYS A 138 -6.78 21.82 4.83
C CYS A 138 -7.28 21.42 3.43
N PRO A 139 -6.85 22.12 2.37
CA PRO A 139 -7.20 21.71 1.02
C PRO A 139 -6.60 20.34 0.72
N MET A 140 -7.42 19.48 0.12
CA MET A 140 -7.00 18.17 -0.37
C MET A 140 -6.84 18.24 -1.88
N VAL A 141 -5.78 17.61 -2.37
CA VAL A 141 -5.51 17.41 -3.80
C VAL A 141 -5.75 15.94 -4.10
N THR A 142 -6.42 15.66 -5.20
CA THR A 142 -6.58 14.31 -5.71
C THR A 142 -5.81 14.17 -7.01
N HIS A 143 -5.12 13.04 -7.15
CA HIS A 143 -4.33 12.69 -8.32
C HIS A 143 -5.05 11.57 -9.06
N LEU A 144 -5.61 11.88 -10.23
CA LEU A 144 -6.26 10.88 -11.07
C LEU A 144 -5.19 9.96 -11.68
N LEU A 145 -5.20 8.69 -11.27
CA LEU A 145 -4.15 7.75 -11.64
C LEU A 145 -4.09 7.52 -13.15
N ASN A 146 -2.87 7.43 -13.69
CA ASN A 146 -2.52 7.28 -15.12
C ASN A 146 -2.95 8.42 -16.05
N GLN A 147 -3.56 9.50 -15.55
CA GLN A 147 -4.04 10.62 -16.38
C GLN A 147 -3.26 11.93 -16.16
N GLY A 148 -2.44 12.01 -15.11
CA GLY A 148 -1.67 13.22 -14.79
C GLY A 148 -2.53 14.44 -14.48
N THR A 149 -3.81 14.23 -14.15
CA THR A 149 -4.76 15.30 -13.82
C THR A 149 -4.91 15.39 -12.31
N ASP A 150 -4.73 16.60 -11.79
CA ASP A 150 -4.93 16.90 -10.38
C ASP A 150 -6.23 17.68 -10.19
N SER A 151 -6.90 17.48 -9.05
CA SER A 151 -8.13 18.20 -8.71
C SER A 151 -8.22 18.54 -7.23
N HIS A 152 -8.57 19.79 -6.94
CA HIS A 152 -8.85 20.24 -5.58
C HIS A 152 -10.27 19.83 -5.18
N ILE A 153 -10.38 19.22 -4.00
CA ILE A 153 -11.66 18.77 -3.46
C ILE A 153 -11.89 19.38 -2.08
N LYS A 154 -13.17 19.63 -1.77
CA LYS A 154 -13.55 20.24 -0.49
C LYS A 154 -13.80 19.20 0.60
N SER A 155 -14.36 18.05 0.24
CA SER A 155 -14.70 16.99 1.17
C SER A 155 -14.78 15.65 0.48
N ILE A 156 -14.52 14.59 1.26
CA ILE A 156 -14.66 13.20 0.86
C ILE A 156 -15.54 12.52 1.89
N LYS A 157 -16.53 11.77 1.43
CA LYS A 157 -17.24 10.83 2.29
C LYS A 157 -16.44 9.53 2.35
N ASN A 158 -15.80 9.29 3.49
CA ASN A 158 -15.05 8.07 3.78
C ASN A 158 -15.90 7.12 4.67
N PRO A 159 -16.54 6.07 4.10
CA PRO A 159 -17.31 5.11 4.88
C PRO A 159 -16.42 4.14 5.69
N PHE A 160 -15.12 4.08 5.45
CA PHE A 160 -14.22 3.13 6.11
C PHE A 160 -13.87 3.55 7.55
N MET A 161 -14.08 4.82 7.90
CA MET A 161 -13.92 5.31 9.29
C MET A 161 -15.01 4.82 10.24
N SER A 162 -16.11 4.24 9.74
CA SER A 162 -17.17 3.68 10.59
C SER A 162 -16.94 2.22 10.96
N ILE A 163 -15.79 1.64 10.60
CA ILE A 163 -15.44 0.26 10.94
C ILE A 163 -15.13 0.20 12.45
N PRO A 164 -15.82 -0.64 13.24
CA PRO A 164 -15.59 -0.70 14.68
C PRO A 164 -14.15 -1.05 15.04
N ASN A 165 -13.59 -0.34 16.02
CA ASN A 165 -12.22 -0.55 16.53
C ASN A 165 -11.13 -0.42 15.45
N ILE A 166 -11.35 0.38 14.41
CA ILE A 166 -10.28 0.69 13.47
C ILE A 166 -9.27 1.65 14.08
N ASP A 167 -8.00 1.50 13.74
CA ASP A 167 -6.99 2.50 14.06
C ASP A 167 -7.17 3.73 13.15
N GLU A 168 -7.87 4.74 13.67
CA GLU A 168 -8.16 5.98 12.95
C GLU A 168 -6.89 6.74 12.53
N GLU A 169 -5.84 6.70 13.35
CA GLU A 169 -4.57 7.38 13.06
C GLU A 169 -3.87 6.68 11.89
N TRP A 170 -3.76 5.35 11.94
CA TRP A 170 -3.23 4.56 10.82
C TRP A 170 -4.05 4.79 9.55
N MET A 171 -5.38 4.67 9.61
CA MET A 171 -6.26 4.84 8.46
C MET A 171 -6.11 6.23 7.82
N THR A 172 -6.09 7.27 8.65
CA THR A 172 -5.90 8.66 8.21
C THR A 172 -4.52 8.82 7.58
N SER A 173 -3.48 8.22 8.15
CA SER A 173 -2.12 8.28 7.60
C SER A 173 -1.99 7.61 6.23
N ARG A 174 -2.76 6.55 5.95
CA ARG A 174 -2.76 5.89 4.64
C ARG A 174 -3.61 6.65 3.62
N LEU A 175 -4.64 7.35 4.07
CA LEU A 175 -5.48 8.15 3.19
C LEU A 175 -4.84 9.49 2.80
N TYR A 176 -4.09 10.10 3.71
CA TYR A 176 -3.60 11.49 3.59
C TYR A 176 -2.09 11.63 3.80
N GLY A 177 -1.36 10.53 3.92
CA GLY A 177 0.08 10.54 4.16
C GLY A 177 0.84 11.30 3.09
N MET A 178 1.95 11.93 3.46
CA MET A 178 2.88 12.59 2.52
C MET A 178 4.05 11.67 2.14
N ASP A 179 4.13 10.49 2.74
CA ASP A 179 5.19 9.53 2.51
C ASP A 179 4.79 8.59 1.36
N ASP A 180 5.72 7.77 0.87
CA ASP A 180 5.49 6.71 -0.13
C ASP A 180 4.39 5.66 0.23
N LEU A 181 3.70 5.84 1.36
CA LEU A 181 2.68 5.02 1.99
C LEU A 181 1.26 5.52 1.68
N HIS A 182 0.95 5.72 0.39
CA HIS A 182 -0.38 6.14 -0.02
C HIS A 182 -1.32 4.93 -0.18
N SER A 183 -2.58 5.13 0.15
CA SER A 183 -3.67 4.28 -0.34
C SER A 183 -4.10 4.74 -1.73
N ILE A 184 -4.62 3.79 -2.51
CA ILE A 184 -5.40 4.12 -3.70
C ILE A 184 -6.86 4.07 -3.29
N VAL A 185 -7.62 5.10 -3.64
CA VAL A 185 -9.06 5.14 -3.39
C VAL A 185 -9.81 5.05 -4.70
N GLN A 186 -10.91 4.30 -4.67
CA GLN A 186 -11.90 4.34 -5.73
C GLN A 186 -13.01 5.28 -5.28
N MET A 187 -13.36 6.26 -6.11
CA MET A 187 -14.36 7.27 -5.79
C MET A 187 -15.32 7.51 -6.95
N THR A 188 -16.54 7.90 -6.59
CA THR A 188 -17.54 8.44 -7.52
C THR A 188 -17.77 9.91 -7.22
N GLU A 189 -17.82 10.73 -8.26
CA GLU A 189 -18.16 12.15 -8.15
C GLU A 189 -19.65 12.38 -8.42
N ASN A 190 -20.30 13.15 -7.54
CA ASN A 190 -21.63 13.71 -7.79
C ASN A 190 -21.65 15.16 -7.29
N ASP A 191 -21.85 16.12 -8.18
CA ASP A 191 -21.85 17.57 -7.86
C ASP A 191 -20.63 18.02 -7.04
N LYS A 192 -19.41 17.62 -7.45
CA LYS A 192 -18.13 17.89 -6.74
C LYS A 192 -18.05 17.32 -5.33
N LYS A 193 -18.95 16.41 -4.96
CA LYS A 193 -18.86 15.60 -3.74
C LYS A 193 -18.33 14.23 -4.11
N TYR A 194 -17.21 13.87 -3.52
CA TYR A 194 -16.55 12.60 -3.74
C TYR A 194 -17.00 11.62 -2.66
N THR A 195 -17.47 10.45 -3.08
CA THR A 195 -17.78 9.34 -2.18
C THR A 195 -16.84 8.20 -2.49
N MET A 196 -16.10 7.74 -1.47
CA MET A 196 -15.24 6.57 -1.60
C MET A 196 -16.09 5.30 -1.68
N THR A 197 -15.86 4.52 -2.72
CA THR A 197 -16.49 3.20 -2.94
C THR A 197 -15.51 2.06 -2.74
N GLY A 198 -14.19 2.34 -2.74
CA GLY A 198 -13.13 1.38 -2.52
C GLY A 198 -11.89 2.05 -1.93
N MET A 199 -11.09 1.29 -1.19
CA MET A 199 -9.80 1.71 -0.65
C MET A 199 -8.84 0.53 -0.74
N PHE A 200 -7.64 0.79 -1.22
CA PHE A 200 -6.60 -0.19 -1.47
C PHE A 200 -5.35 0.22 -0.71
N ILE A 201 -4.85 -0.66 0.14
CA ILE A 201 -3.69 -0.42 0.99
C ILE A 201 -2.45 -1.02 0.34
N GLN A 202 -1.38 -0.23 0.26
CA GLN A 202 -0.09 -0.71 -0.21
C GLN A 202 0.42 -1.82 0.71
N VAL A 203 0.96 -2.90 0.13
CA VAL A 203 1.56 -4.01 0.86
C VAL A 203 3.03 -4.22 0.46
N PRO A 204 3.90 -4.66 1.40
CA PRO A 204 3.61 -4.90 2.81
C PRO A 204 3.33 -3.60 3.58
N ASP A 205 2.47 -3.70 4.58
CA ASP A 205 2.20 -2.63 5.55
C ASP A 205 2.52 -3.15 6.96
N PRO A 206 3.40 -2.48 7.73
CA PRO A 206 4.24 -1.37 7.29
C PRO A 206 5.32 -1.82 6.28
N ILE A 207 5.80 -0.90 5.43
CA ILE A 207 6.88 -1.17 4.47
C ILE A 207 8.17 -1.56 5.22
N ILE A 208 8.48 -0.82 6.29
CA ILE A 208 9.61 -1.10 7.16
C ILE A 208 9.09 -1.94 8.34
N PRO A 209 9.64 -3.15 8.56
CA PRO A 209 9.24 -3.98 9.68
C PRO A 209 9.41 -3.23 11.01
N CYS A 210 8.44 -3.40 11.91
CA CYS A 210 8.49 -2.76 13.22
C CYS A 210 9.72 -3.21 14.03
N PRO A 211 10.29 -2.32 14.85
CA PRO A 211 11.36 -2.69 15.76
C PRO A 211 10.90 -3.78 16.72
N LYS A 212 11.83 -4.67 17.10
CA LYS A 212 11.54 -5.68 18.12
C LYS A 212 11.20 -4.99 19.43
N VAL A 213 10.07 -5.36 20.00
CA VAL A 213 9.63 -4.88 21.31
C VAL A 213 10.59 -5.40 22.37
N GLN A 214 11.13 -4.49 23.18
CA GLN A 214 11.99 -4.80 24.32
C GLN A 214 11.18 -4.71 25.61
N ASP A 215 11.44 -5.63 26.54
CA ASP A 215 10.90 -5.57 27.89
C ASP A 215 11.72 -4.56 28.70
N LYS A 216 11.06 -3.51 29.20
CA LYS A 216 11.70 -2.42 29.96
C LYS A 216 11.20 -2.34 31.40
N CYS A 217 10.24 -3.17 31.79
CA CYS A 217 9.61 -3.08 33.10
C CYS A 217 10.22 -4.07 34.10
N HIS A 218 10.15 -3.72 35.38
CA HIS A 218 10.74 -4.51 36.45
C HIS A 218 9.69 -4.92 37.48
N GLY A 219 9.94 -6.04 38.15
CA GLY A 219 9.06 -6.53 39.21
C GLY A 219 7.68 -6.95 38.68
N LYS A 220 6.63 -6.28 39.16
CA LYS A 220 5.22 -6.57 38.83
C LYS A 220 4.61 -5.59 37.82
N GLU A 221 5.41 -4.64 37.35
CA GLU A 221 4.95 -3.68 36.34
C GLU A 221 4.94 -4.34 34.96
N ILE A 222 4.06 -3.85 34.09
CA ILE A 222 3.96 -4.27 32.69
C ILE A 222 4.23 -3.10 31.76
N ASN A 223 4.81 -3.41 30.60
CA ASN A 223 5.01 -2.43 29.54
C ASN A 223 3.67 -2.03 28.95
N VAL A 224 3.45 -0.73 28.79
CA VAL A 224 2.32 -0.22 28.01
C VAL A 224 2.79 0.46 26.73
N TYR A 225 1.99 0.32 25.69
CA TYR A 225 2.31 0.78 24.35
C TYR A 225 1.23 1.70 23.78
N SER A 226 1.60 2.50 22.79
CA SER A 226 0.70 3.06 21.77
C SER A 226 1.07 2.47 20.41
N LEU A 227 0.24 2.66 19.39
CA LEU A 227 0.65 2.46 18.01
C LEU A 227 1.03 3.81 17.41
N ASP A 228 2.03 3.80 16.52
CA ASP A 228 2.26 4.90 15.61
C ASP A 228 1.45 4.72 14.31
N SER A 229 1.57 5.67 13.38
CA SER A 229 0.94 5.62 12.06
C SER A 229 1.36 4.43 11.18
N ASN A 230 2.41 3.70 11.56
CA ASN A 230 2.85 2.47 10.90
C ASN A 230 2.41 1.20 11.63
N ARG A 231 1.47 1.32 12.59
CA ARG A 231 0.99 0.25 13.46
C ARG A 231 2.11 -0.43 14.25
N CYS A 232 3.21 0.28 14.47
CA CYS A 232 4.31 -0.21 15.25
C CYS A 232 4.10 0.15 16.73
N PRO A 233 4.26 -0.81 17.65
CA PRO A 233 4.10 -0.54 19.07
C PRO A 233 5.24 0.35 19.57
N VAL A 234 4.88 1.53 20.05
CA VAL A 234 5.77 2.49 20.70
C VAL A 234 5.62 2.33 22.20
N TRP A 235 6.71 1.99 22.88
CA TRP A 235 6.73 1.90 24.33
C TRP A 235 6.47 3.27 24.96
N MET A 236 5.56 3.31 25.94
CA MET A 236 5.19 4.54 26.63
C MET A 236 5.84 4.62 28.02
N HIS A 237 5.51 3.68 28.91
CA HIS A 237 6.06 3.56 30.27
C HIS A 237 5.70 2.18 30.88
N CYS A 238 6.09 1.99 32.13
CA CYS A 238 5.69 0.85 32.95
C CYS A 238 4.50 1.23 33.84
N THR A 239 3.52 0.34 33.98
CA THR A 239 2.38 0.55 34.88
C THR A 239 2.08 -0.71 35.68
N MET A 240 1.45 -0.53 36.83
CA MET A 240 0.94 -1.67 37.60
C MET A 240 -0.34 -2.18 36.93
N PRO A 241 -0.45 -3.49 36.64
CA PRO A 241 -1.66 -4.04 36.05
C PRO A 241 -2.83 -3.89 37.03
N THR A 242 -3.98 -3.45 36.51
CA THR A 242 -5.25 -3.41 37.27
C THR A 242 -6.23 -4.43 36.72
N ASN A 243 -7.31 -4.70 37.47
CA ASN A 243 -8.40 -5.52 36.95
C ASN A 243 -9.13 -4.78 35.82
N CYS A 244 -9.03 -5.31 34.60
CA CYS A 244 -9.62 -4.73 33.39
C CYS A 244 -10.85 -5.54 32.97
N HIS A 245 -12.02 -4.91 32.98
CA HIS A 245 -13.26 -5.51 32.47
C HIS A 245 -13.58 -4.99 31.07
N VAL A 246 -12.66 -5.17 30.12
CA VAL A 246 -12.86 -4.77 28.72
C VAL A 246 -13.30 -6.00 27.92
N PRO A 247 -14.54 -6.05 27.40
CA PRO A 247 -14.99 -7.16 26.58
C PRO A 247 -14.18 -7.20 25.28
N MET A 248 -13.75 -8.39 24.88
CA MET A 248 -13.06 -8.61 23.62
C MET A 248 -14.03 -8.38 22.45
N PRO A 249 -13.79 -7.39 21.57
CA PRO A 249 -14.68 -7.14 20.45
C PRO A 249 -14.50 -8.21 19.36
N LYS A 250 -15.50 -8.34 18.49
CA LYS A 250 -15.40 -9.13 17.26
C LYS A 250 -15.08 -8.20 16.10
N CYS A 251 -14.20 -8.63 15.21
CA CYS A 251 -13.97 -7.99 13.93
C CYS A 251 -14.90 -8.57 12.86
N GLN A 252 -15.17 -7.80 11.82
CA GLN A 252 -15.93 -8.26 10.64
C GLN A 252 -15.07 -9.20 9.78
N ASP A 253 -15.69 -9.93 8.85
CA ASP A 253 -14.98 -10.84 7.95
C ASP A 253 -13.91 -10.11 7.14
N GLY A 254 -12.73 -10.74 7.02
CA GLY A 254 -11.57 -10.17 6.35
C GLY A 254 -10.74 -9.24 7.24
N TRP A 255 -10.94 -9.28 8.56
CA TRP A 255 -10.23 -8.48 9.55
C TRP A 255 -9.82 -9.33 10.75
N ASP A 256 -8.57 -9.14 11.19
CA ASP A 256 -8.00 -9.76 12.36
C ASP A 256 -8.06 -8.84 13.57
N LEU A 257 -8.34 -9.43 14.74
CA LEU A 257 -8.30 -8.73 16.01
C LEU A 257 -6.86 -8.67 16.52
N HIS A 258 -6.36 -7.46 16.73
CA HIS A 258 -5.09 -7.17 17.38
C HIS A 258 -5.31 -6.55 18.74
N SER A 259 -4.42 -6.86 19.69
CA SER A 259 -4.43 -6.22 20.99
C SER A 259 -3.04 -6.06 21.59
N PHE A 260 -2.92 -5.08 22.49
CA PHE A 260 -1.72 -4.85 23.28
C PHE A 260 -2.07 -4.14 24.60
N PRO A 261 -1.25 -4.28 25.65
CA PRO A 261 -1.41 -3.52 26.89
C PRO A 261 -1.21 -2.02 26.63
N SER A 262 -2.19 -1.20 27.01
CA SER A 262 -2.15 0.25 26.82
C SER A 262 -2.29 1.02 28.14
N HIS A 263 -1.86 2.28 28.12
CA HIS A 263 -2.09 3.23 29.22
C HIS A 263 -3.62 3.40 29.47
N PRO A 264 -4.07 3.66 30.72
CA PRO A 264 -3.28 3.86 31.95
C PRO A 264 -2.82 2.61 32.69
N ASN A 265 -3.58 1.54 32.66
CA ASN A 265 -3.40 0.44 33.62
C ASN A 265 -2.98 -0.89 32.97
N GLY A 266 -2.47 -0.83 31.75
CA GLY A 266 -2.08 -2.00 30.97
C GLY A 266 -3.26 -2.87 30.53
N CYS A 267 -4.47 -2.31 30.53
CA CYS A 267 -5.61 -2.97 29.92
C CYS A 267 -5.36 -3.15 28.42
N LEU A 268 -5.89 -4.25 27.87
CA LEU A 268 -5.79 -4.49 26.43
C LEU A 268 -6.59 -3.44 25.67
N LYS A 269 -5.93 -2.75 24.73
CA LYS A 269 -6.58 -2.01 23.66
C LYS A 269 -6.73 -2.92 22.47
N TYR A 270 -7.89 -2.89 21.82
CA TYR A 270 -8.22 -3.76 20.71
C TYR A 270 -8.36 -2.96 19.42
N TYR A 271 -7.86 -3.51 18.33
CA TYR A 271 -7.99 -2.98 16.98
C TYR A 271 -8.39 -4.06 16.00
N CYS A 272 -9.21 -3.73 15.02
CA CYS A 272 -9.46 -4.56 13.86
C CYS A 272 -8.57 -4.08 12.72
N ASN A 273 -7.68 -4.96 12.25
CA ASN A 273 -6.83 -4.70 11.08
C ASN A 273 -7.27 -5.60 9.92
N PRO A 274 -7.11 -5.21 8.65
CA PRO A 274 -7.28 -6.12 7.53
C PRO A 274 -6.38 -7.37 7.69
N ASP A 275 -6.89 -8.54 7.34
CA ASP A 275 -6.15 -9.82 7.47
C ASP A 275 -4.93 -9.95 6.54
N PHE A 276 -4.87 -9.14 5.47
CA PHE A 276 -3.82 -9.19 4.46
C PHE A 276 -2.60 -8.32 4.77
N ILE A 277 -2.67 -7.45 5.78
CA ILE A 277 -1.50 -6.62 6.14
C ILE A 277 -0.60 -7.38 7.11
N THR A 278 0.68 -6.99 7.17
CA THR A 278 1.62 -7.69 8.04
C THR A 278 1.14 -7.56 9.49
N PRO A 279 1.02 -8.68 10.23
CA PRO A 279 0.56 -8.62 11.60
C PRO A 279 1.54 -7.81 12.43
N SER A 280 1.02 -6.90 13.27
CA SER A 280 1.85 -6.19 14.23
C SER A 280 2.63 -7.18 15.10
N PRO A 281 3.87 -6.87 15.53
CA PRO A 281 4.64 -7.75 16.39
C PRO A 281 3.81 -8.19 17.60
N LYS A 282 3.71 -9.51 17.80
CA LYS A 282 2.99 -10.05 18.96
C LYS A 282 3.71 -9.62 20.24
N ILE A 283 3.07 -8.75 21.01
CA ILE A 283 3.53 -8.40 22.35
C ILE A 283 3.09 -9.54 23.26
N LYS A 284 4.05 -10.27 23.84
CA LYS A 284 3.72 -11.29 24.83
C LYS A 284 3.13 -10.58 26.04
N SER A 285 1.86 -10.85 26.34
CA SER A 285 1.30 -10.56 27.66
C SER A 285 1.88 -11.60 28.62
N ASN A 286 2.73 -11.15 29.54
CA ASN A 286 3.16 -11.96 30.69
C ASN A 286 2.03 -12.10 31.70
#